data_AF-A0A1V9W5T0-F1
#
_entry.id   AF-A0A1V9W5T0-F1
#
_cell.length_a   1.000
_cell.length_b   1.000
_cell.length_c   1.000
_cell.angle_alpha   90.00
_cell.angle_beta   90.00
_cell.angle_gamma   90.00
#
_symmetry.space_group_name_H-M   'P 1'
#
loop_
_entity.id
_entity.type
_entity.pdbx_description
1 polymer ?
#
loop_
_entity_poly.entity_id
_entity_poly.type
_entity_poly.pdbx_seq_one_letter_code
_entity_poly.pdbx_strand_id
1 'polypeptide(L)'
;MSKTYFIEDLYDLSFEQKKDLLKLFVSENETLCFFYAEENLKSLNNKEKKMVLTNLYEKSQKWIVPLGQVRELKGMMWYKVKIDEEIIQAIEIEQLFWCVIVKDGYPVKDFSYSFALIEDDCIEELVIEEKEKNSFINKVCPKIREMFGEKLKIS
;
A
#
# COMPACT_ATOMS: atom_id res chain seq x y z
N MET A 1 -18.41 9.89 0.22
CA MET A 1 -17.19 10.36 -0.47
C MET A 1 -16.03 9.85 0.35
N SER A 2 -15.12 9.09 -0.26
CA SER A 2 -13.80 8.83 0.34
C SER A 2 -13.08 10.15 0.53
N LYS A 3 -12.22 10.23 1.55
CA LYS A 3 -11.35 11.39 1.75
C LYS A 3 -9.93 10.97 1.45
N THR A 4 -9.22 11.84 0.75
CA THR A 4 -7.82 11.67 0.38
C THR A 4 -6.96 12.50 1.32
N TYR A 5 -5.83 11.92 1.71
CA TYR A 5 -4.79 12.54 2.51
C TYR A 5 -3.44 12.27 1.86
N PHE A 6 -2.47 13.11 2.17
CA PHE A 6 -1.12 12.98 1.65
C PHE A 6 -0.14 12.91 2.82
N ILE A 7 0.83 12.01 2.71
CA ILE A 7 2.04 12.06 3.51
C ILE A 7 3.17 12.42 2.54
N GLU A 8 3.89 13.48 2.84
CA GLU A 8 5.03 13.95 2.04
C GLU A 8 6.36 13.61 2.76
N ASP A 9 7.49 13.90 2.11
CA ASP A 9 8.85 13.71 2.63
C ASP A 9 9.23 12.25 2.92
N LEU A 10 8.69 11.30 2.13
CA LEU A 10 9.01 9.88 2.27
C LEU A 10 10.39 9.47 1.71
N TYR A 11 11.00 10.33 0.89
CA TYR A 11 12.31 10.09 0.24
C TYR A 11 13.42 9.78 1.26
N ASP A 12 13.34 10.40 2.44
CA ASP A 12 14.30 10.23 3.54
C ASP A 12 13.97 9.04 4.46
N LEU A 13 13.00 8.20 4.08
CA LEU A 13 12.65 6.99 4.83
C LEU A 13 13.31 5.75 4.22
N SER A 14 13.96 4.96 5.08
CA SER A 14 14.39 3.61 4.69
C SER A 14 13.20 2.70 4.42
N PHE A 15 13.41 1.56 3.77
CA PHE A 15 12.34 0.57 3.55
C PHE A 15 11.71 0.08 4.86
N GLU A 16 12.49 -0.03 5.92
CA GLU A 16 12.05 -0.38 7.27
C GLU A 16 11.14 0.70 7.85
N GLN A 17 11.48 1.98 7.64
CA GLN A 17 10.64 3.09 8.08
C GLN A 17 9.34 3.18 7.27
N LYS A 18 9.39 2.94 5.95
CA LYS A 18 8.19 2.83 5.10
C LYS A 18 7.31 1.66 5.54
N LYS A 19 7.91 0.52 5.86
CA LYS A 19 7.22 -0.66 6.43
C LYS A 19 6.57 -0.33 7.78
N ASP A 20 7.29 0.31 8.69
CA ASP A 20 6.75 0.72 9.99
C ASP A 20 5.57 1.69 9.82
N LEU A 21 5.69 2.66 8.90
CA LEU A 21 4.61 3.58 8.55
C LEU A 21 3.35 2.83 8.06
N LEU A 22 3.49 1.91 7.10
CA LEU A 22 2.35 1.14 6.58
C LEU A 22 1.68 0.29 7.67
N LYS A 23 2.48 -0.27 8.60
CA LYS A 23 1.95 -1.07 9.72
C LYS A 23 1.11 -0.26 10.70
N LEU A 24 1.26 1.07 10.79
CA LEU A 24 0.43 1.91 11.67
C LEU A 24 -1.06 1.88 11.31
N PHE A 25 -1.37 1.54 10.05
CA PHE A 25 -2.73 1.42 9.52
C PHE A 25 -3.36 0.05 9.75
N VAL A 26 -2.57 -0.98 10.04
CA VAL A 26 -3.04 -2.37 10.13
C VAL A 26 -3.59 -2.64 11.53
N SER A 27 -4.86 -3.06 11.62
CA SER A 27 -5.44 -3.61 12.85
C SER A 27 -5.24 -5.14 12.95
N GLU A 28 -5.51 -5.73 14.12
CA GLU A 28 -5.27 -7.17 14.41
C GLU A 28 -5.83 -8.16 13.38
N ASN A 29 -6.96 -7.81 12.72
CA ASN A 29 -7.66 -8.68 11.77
C ASN A 29 -7.59 -8.15 10.32
N GLU A 30 -6.59 -7.33 10.03
CA GLU A 30 -6.36 -6.74 8.71
C GLU A 30 -4.99 -7.14 8.18
N THR A 31 -4.86 -7.17 6.85
CA THR A 31 -3.60 -7.49 6.17
C THR A 31 -3.35 -6.48 5.05
N LEU A 32 -2.08 -6.12 4.84
CA LEU A 32 -1.62 -5.37 3.67
C LEU A 32 -1.66 -6.26 2.43
N CYS A 33 -2.33 -5.78 1.39
CA CYS A 33 -2.31 -6.42 0.07
C CYS A 33 -1.65 -5.47 -0.93
N PHE A 34 -0.54 -5.91 -1.51
CA PHE A 34 0.17 -5.15 -2.54
C PHE A 34 -0.36 -5.53 -3.92
N PHE A 35 -0.42 -4.54 -4.79
CA PHE A 35 -0.75 -4.70 -6.19
C PHE A 35 0.49 -5.11 -6.98
N TYR A 36 0.31 -5.97 -7.98
CA TYR A 36 1.29 -6.20 -9.04
C TYR A 36 0.60 -6.53 -10.36
N ALA A 37 1.13 -6.01 -11.47
CA ALA A 37 0.62 -6.33 -12.80
C ALA A 37 1.10 -7.73 -13.23
N GLU A 38 0.18 -8.60 -13.63
CA GLU A 38 0.51 -9.98 -14.01
C GLU A 38 1.48 -10.04 -15.20
N GLU A 39 1.35 -9.14 -16.15
CA GLU A 39 2.24 -9.03 -17.31
C GLU A 39 3.69 -8.70 -16.97
N ASN A 40 3.94 -8.13 -15.77
CA ASN A 40 5.27 -7.79 -15.28
C ASN A 40 5.95 -8.95 -14.53
N LEU A 41 5.26 -10.08 -14.28
CA LEU A 41 5.84 -11.24 -13.60
C LEU A 41 7.10 -11.82 -14.26
N LYS A 42 7.29 -11.56 -15.56
CA LYS A 42 8.47 -11.98 -16.33
C LYS A 42 9.74 -11.19 -15.97
N SER A 43 9.58 -10.01 -15.38
CA SER A 43 10.67 -9.12 -14.99
C SER A 43 11.22 -9.44 -13.59
N LEU A 44 10.44 -10.14 -12.77
CA LEU A 44 10.82 -10.55 -11.43
C LEU A 44 11.85 -11.68 -11.44
N ASN A 45 12.74 -11.67 -10.46
CA ASN A 45 13.59 -12.83 -10.18
C ASN A 45 12.79 -13.97 -9.53
N ASN A 46 13.40 -15.15 -9.41
CA ASN A 46 12.72 -16.35 -8.89
C ASN A 46 12.19 -16.18 -7.46
N LYS A 47 12.90 -15.44 -6.59
CA LYS A 47 12.51 -15.22 -5.20
C LYS A 47 11.28 -14.32 -5.13
N GLU A 48 11.33 -13.18 -5.83
CA GLU A 48 10.23 -12.21 -5.90
C GLU A 48 8.98 -12.82 -6.51
N LYS A 49 9.13 -13.49 -7.65
CA LYS A 49 8.02 -14.18 -8.33
C LYS A 49 7.39 -15.24 -7.42
N LYS A 50 8.21 -16.01 -6.69
CA LYS A 50 7.71 -16.99 -5.73
C LYS A 50 6.91 -16.32 -4.61
N MET A 51 7.38 -15.19 -4.07
CA MET A 51 6.66 -14.44 -3.03
C MET A 51 5.29 -13.96 -3.54
N VAL A 52 5.26 -13.24 -4.67
CA VAL A 52 4.02 -12.70 -5.26
C VAL A 52 3.00 -13.82 -5.54
N LEU A 53 3.45 -14.95 -6.09
CA LEU A 53 2.54 -16.05 -6.45
C LEU A 53 2.11 -16.90 -5.26
N THR A 54 2.99 -17.16 -4.28
CA THR A 54 2.64 -17.93 -3.07
C THR A 54 1.66 -17.14 -2.20
N ASN A 55 1.83 -15.82 -2.16
CA ASN A 55 1.01 -14.93 -1.35
C ASN A 55 -0.16 -14.34 -2.12
N LEU A 56 -0.39 -14.77 -3.37
CA LEU A 56 -1.49 -14.30 -4.19
C LEU A 56 -2.82 -14.51 -3.46
N TYR A 57 -3.55 -13.41 -3.29
CA TYR A 57 -4.82 -13.40 -2.57
C TYR A 57 -6.02 -13.29 -3.50
N GLU A 58 -5.95 -12.37 -4.45
CA GLU A 58 -7.03 -12.15 -5.42
C GLU A 58 -6.47 -11.72 -6.77
N LYS A 59 -7.09 -12.18 -7.85
CA LYS A 59 -6.95 -11.59 -9.17
C LYS A 59 -8.20 -10.76 -9.47
N SER A 60 -8.03 -9.48 -9.71
CA SER A 60 -9.15 -8.59 -10.05
C SER A 60 -9.17 -8.32 -11.56
N GLN A 61 -10.38 -8.23 -12.13
CA GLN A 61 -10.59 -7.88 -13.54
C GLN A 61 -10.82 -6.38 -13.75
N LYS A 62 -11.04 -5.63 -12.65
CA LYS A 62 -11.25 -4.18 -12.65
C LYS A 62 -10.32 -3.54 -11.63
N TRP A 63 -9.90 -2.32 -11.93
CA TRP A 63 -9.20 -1.47 -10.97
C TRP A 63 -10.15 -1.17 -9.80
N ILE A 64 -9.70 -1.41 -8.58
CA ILE A 64 -10.54 -1.36 -7.38
C ILE A 64 -10.27 -0.13 -6.51
N VAL A 65 -9.12 0.52 -6.67
CA VAL A 65 -8.78 1.73 -5.92
C VAL A 65 -9.26 2.97 -6.68
N PRO A 66 -9.83 3.98 -6.01
CA PRO A 66 -10.31 5.20 -6.67
C PRO A 66 -9.20 5.97 -7.39
N LEU A 67 -8.01 6.07 -6.77
CA LEU A 67 -6.86 6.76 -7.35
C LEU A 67 -6.24 6.00 -8.53
N GLY A 68 -5.79 6.72 -9.57
CA GLY A 68 -4.87 6.19 -10.57
C GLY A 68 -5.45 5.13 -11.50
N GLN A 69 -6.66 5.34 -12.05
CA GLN A 69 -7.27 4.42 -13.03
C GLN A 69 -6.24 3.95 -14.08
N VAL A 70 -5.76 2.71 -13.93
CA VAL A 70 -4.90 2.11 -14.94
C VAL A 70 -5.81 1.46 -15.96
N ARG A 71 -6.15 2.23 -16.99
CA ARG A 71 -6.81 1.68 -18.17
C ARG A 71 -5.77 0.78 -18.84
N GLU A 72 -6.08 -0.51 -19.00
CA GLU A 72 -5.37 -1.48 -19.87
C GLU A 72 -4.37 -2.48 -19.25
N LEU A 73 -4.35 -2.69 -17.92
CA LEU A 73 -3.51 -3.77 -17.37
C LEU A 73 -4.06 -5.17 -17.67
N LYS A 74 -3.21 -6.06 -18.21
CA LYS A 74 -3.52 -7.49 -18.34
C LYS A 74 -3.29 -8.21 -17.02
N GLY A 75 -4.38 -8.38 -16.26
CA GLY A 75 -4.39 -9.13 -15.01
C GLY A 75 -3.86 -8.31 -13.83
N MET A 76 -4.75 -7.98 -12.90
CA MET A 76 -4.38 -7.29 -11.66
C MET A 76 -4.27 -8.32 -10.55
N MET A 77 -3.11 -8.42 -9.94
CA MET A 77 -2.88 -9.34 -8.82
C MET A 77 -2.75 -8.55 -7.53
N TRP A 78 -3.40 -9.04 -6.50
CA TRP A 78 -3.25 -8.55 -5.14
C TRP A 78 -2.69 -9.69 -4.29
N TYR A 79 -1.56 -9.46 -3.65
CA TYR A 79 -0.89 -10.46 -2.82
C TYR A 79 -0.70 -9.95 -1.40
N LYS A 80 -0.91 -10.83 -0.41
CA LYS A 80 -0.86 -10.50 1.01
C LYS A 80 0.58 -10.50 1.53
N VAL A 81 0.89 -9.56 2.40
CA VAL A 81 2.15 -9.55 3.15
C VAL A 81 1.84 -9.43 4.63
N LYS A 82 2.43 -10.28 5.46
CA LYS A 82 2.10 -10.40 6.88
C LYS A 82 3.28 -10.10 7.78
N ILE A 83 4.45 -10.61 7.41
CA ILE A 83 5.67 -10.40 8.19
C ILE A 83 6.46 -9.22 7.64
N ASP A 84 7.31 -8.64 8.49
CA ASP A 84 8.06 -7.42 8.20
C ASP A 84 8.94 -7.59 6.96
N GLU A 85 9.54 -8.77 6.78
CA GLU A 85 10.39 -9.09 5.63
C GLU A 85 9.60 -9.10 4.32
N GLU A 86 8.35 -9.60 4.33
CA GLU A 86 7.49 -9.61 3.15
C GLU A 86 7.05 -8.20 2.76
N ILE A 87 6.75 -7.36 3.74
CA ILE A 87 6.35 -5.97 3.50
C ILE A 87 7.53 -5.20 2.90
N ILE A 88 8.74 -5.32 3.47
CA ILE A 88 9.95 -4.69 2.93
C ILE A 88 10.20 -5.20 1.50
N GLN A 89 10.15 -6.52 1.29
CA GLN A 89 10.38 -7.09 -0.03
C GLN A 89 9.31 -6.64 -1.06
N ALA A 90 8.07 -6.41 -0.65
CA ALA A 90 7.03 -5.87 -1.53
C ALA A 90 7.33 -4.42 -1.96
N ILE A 91 7.84 -3.59 -1.04
CA ILE A 91 8.28 -2.22 -1.33
C ILE A 91 9.51 -2.23 -2.26
N GLU A 92 10.43 -3.18 -2.10
CA GLU A 92 11.60 -3.32 -2.98
C GLU A 92 11.23 -3.75 -4.41
N ILE A 93 10.23 -4.63 -4.55
CA ILE A 93 9.76 -5.13 -5.86
C ILE A 93 9.15 -4.02 -6.70
N GLU A 94 8.38 -3.14 -6.07
CA GLU A 94 7.73 -2.01 -6.72
C GLU A 94 7.83 -0.80 -5.80
N GLN A 95 8.76 0.10 -6.11
CA GLN A 95 9.01 1.26 -5.26
C GLN A 95 7.86 2.26 -5.35
N LEU A 96 7.23 2.40 -6.52
CA LEU A 96 6.01 3.20 -6.72
C LEU A 96 4.79 2.28 -6.59
N PHE A 97 4.59 1.73 -5.38
CA PHE A 97 3.58 0.71 -5.16
C PHE A 97 2.17 1.27 -5.02
N TRP A 98 1.22 0.39 -5.34
CA TRP A 98 -0.13 0.47 -4.80
C TRP A 98 -0.33 -0.64 -3.77
N CYS A 99 -0.93 -0.32 -2.65
CA CYS A 99 -1.35 -1.32 -1.68
C CYS A 99 -2.65 -0.93 -0.98
N VAL A 100 -3.27 -1.89 -0.31
CA VAL A 100 -4.53 -1.68 0.41
C VAL A 100 -4.52 -2.42 1.74
N ILE A 101 -5.31 -1.94 2.70
CA ILE A 101 -5.59 -2.67 3.95
C ILE A 101 -6.91 -3.40 3.80
N VAL A 102 -6.90 -4.73 3.95
CA VAL A 102 -8.10 -5.57 3.79
C VAL A 102 -8.31 -6.39 5.03
N LYS A 103 -9.55 -6.42 5.53
CA LYS A 103 -9.96 -7.33 6.61
C LYS A 103 -9.79 -8.78 6.18
N ASP A 104 -9.27 -9.62 7.05
CA ASP A 104 -9.02 -11.02 6.71
C ASP A 104 -10.30 -11.78 6.34
N GLY A 105 -10.23 -12.50 5.22
CA GLY A 105 -11.35 -13.23 4.62
C GLY A 105 -12.26 -12.39 3.72
N TYR A 106 -12.05 -11.08 3.60
CA TYR A 106 -12.86 -10.19 2.75
C TYR A 106 -12.19 -9.97 1.39
N PRO A 107 -12.97 -9.75 0.31
CA PRO A 107 -12.42 -9.45 -1.00
C PRO A 107 -11.68 -8.11 -1.00
N VAL A 108 -10.69 -7.95 -1.89
CA VAL A 108 -9.80 -6.78 -1.86
C VAL A 108 -10.56 -5.47 -2.07
N LYS A 109 -11.63 -5.50 -2.87
CA LYS A 109 -12.53 -4.36 -3.09
C LYS A 109 -13.15 -3.79 -1.80
N ASP A 110 -13.17 -4.54 -0.71
CA ASP A 110 -13.73 -4.15 0.59
C ASP A 110 -12.66 -3.56 1.53
N PHE A 111 -11.51 -3.12 0.99
CA PHE A 111 -10.44 -2.46 1.74
C PHE A 111 -10.89 -1.30 2.65
N SER A 112 -10.18 -1.05 3.75
CA SER A 112 -10.40 0.09 4.65
C SER A 112 -9.60 1.33 4.25
N TYR A 113 -8.35 1.11 3.80
CA TYR A 113 -7.47 2.13 3.22
C TYR A 113 -6.89 1.66 1.88
N SER A 114 -6.67 2.59 0.96
CA SER A 114 -5.82 2.38 -0.21
C SER A 114 -4.68 3.39 -0.22
N PHE A 115 -3.55 2.93 -0.75
CA PHE A 115 -2.30 3.67 -0.82
C PHE A 115 -1.78 3.67 -2.24
N ALA A 116 -1.22 4.81 -2.65
CA ALA A 116 -0.37 4.92 -3.81
C ALA A 116 0.86 5.71 -3.41
N LEU A 117 2.05 5.13 -3.57
CA LEU A 117 3.29 5.90 -3.50
C LEU A 117 3.56 6.44 -4.90
N ILE A 118 3.54 7.77 -5.05
CA ILE A 118 3.79 8.44 -6.31
C ILE A 118 4.93 9.44 -6.15
N GLU A 119 5.56 9.76 -7.27
CA GLU A 119 6.63 10.74 -7.36
C GLU A 119 6.16 11.87 -8.27
N ASP A 120 6.23 13.11 -7.80
CA ASP A 120 5.93 14.32 -8.56
C ASP A 120 7.02 15.37 -8.34
N ASP A 121 7.58 15.93 -9.43
CA ASP A 121 8.50 17.08 -9.46
C ASP A 121 9.44 17.25 -8.23
N CYS A 122 10.08 16.14 -7.80
CA CYS A 122 11.01 16.01 -6.67
C CYS A 122 10.43 15.70 -5.27
N ILE A 123 9.17 15.30 -5.16
CA ILE A 123 8.54 14.85 -3.91
C ILE A 123 8.02 13.42 -4.08
N GLU A 124 8.39 12.54 -3.16
CA GLU A 124 7.74 11.23 -2.99
C GLU A 124 6.59 11.40 -1.99
N GLU A 125 5.37 11.13 -2.44
CA GLU A 125 4.17 11.25 -1.62
C GLU A 125 3.39 9.94 -1.54
N LEU A 126 2.92 9.63 -0.34
CA LEU A 126 2.01 8.53 -0.08
C LEU A 126 0.60 9.09 -0.06
N VAL A 127 -0.12 8.84 -1.14
CA VAL A 127 -1.54 9.19 -1.25
C VAL A 127 -2.36 8.13 -0.53
N ILE A 128 -3.15 8.56 0.44
CA ILE A 128 -3.98 7.70 1.28
C ILE A 128 -5.43 8.02 1.00
N GLU A 129 -6.23 7.00 0.68
CA GLU A 129 -7.68 7.14 0.62
C GLU A 129 -8.32 6.27 1.71
N GLU A 130 -9.15 6.89 2.55
CA GLU A 130 -9.93 6.18 3.56
C GLU A 130 -11.36 5.92 3.06
N LYS A 131 -11.90 4.75 3.40
CA LYS A 131 -13.34 4.48 3.22
C LYS A 131 -14.18 4.94 4.41
N GLU A 132 -13.66 4.76 5.63
CA GLU A 132 -14.31 5.24 6.84
C GLU A 132 -13.87 6.68 7.10
N LYS A 133 -14.83 7.61 7.12
CA LYS A 133 -14.55 9.04 7.28
C LYS A 133 -13.84 9.35 8.61
N ASN A 134 -12.79 10.15 8.53
CA ASN A 134 -11.91 10.58 9.61
C ASN A 134 -11.18 9.43 10.33
N SER A 135 -11.16 8.22 9.78
CA SER A 135 -10.46 7.08 10.38
C SER A 135 -8.95 7.32 10.42
N PHE A 136 -8.39 7.90 9.36
CA PHE A 136 -6.96 8.26 9.30
C PHE A 136 -6.59 9.26 10.39
N ILE A 137 -7.30 10.39 10.46
CA ILE A 137 -7.00 11.47 11.42
C ILE A 137 -7.19 11.02 12.87
N ASN A 138 -8.19 10.18 13.14
CA ASN A 138 -8.49 9.77 14.51
C ASN A 138 -7.63 8.60 15.00
N LYS A 139 -7.26 7.67 14.11
CA LYS A 139 -6.63 6.39 14.50
C LYS A 139 -5.16 6.29 14.10
N VAL A 140 -4.76 6.89 12.99
CA VAL A 140 -3.42 6.68 12.40
C VAL A 140 -2.54 7.91 12.56
N CYS A 141 -3.06 9.10 12.30
CA CYS A 141 -2.31 10.35 12.41
C CYS A 141 -1.63 10.54 13.80
N PRO A 142 -2.28 10.25 14.95
CA PRO A 142 -1.62 10.34 16.25
C PRO A 142 -0.42 9.38 16.37
N LYS A 143 -0.53 8.17 15.82
CA LYS A 143 0.56 7.17 15.82
C LYS A 143 1.74 7.62 14.95
N ILE A 144 1.44 8.24 13.81
CA ILE A 144 2.47 8.80 12.93
C ILE A 144 3.22 9.91 13.67
N ARG A 145 2.50 10.83 14.34
CA ARG A 145 3.11 11.90 15.13
C ARG A 145 3.93 11.37 16.30
N GLU A 146 3.50 10.29 16.94
CA GLU A 146 4.28 9.63 18.00
C GLU A 146 5.59 9.01 17.48
N MET A 147 5.55 8.36 16.32
CA MET A 147 6.69 7.62 15.78
C MET A 147 7.67 8.49 14.98
N PHE A 148 7.16 9.43 14.19
CA PHE A 148 7.94 10.24 13.25
C PHE A 148 7.96 11.73 13.62
N GLY A 149 7.21 12.17 14.63
CA GLY A 149 7.11 13.57 15.00
C GLY A 149 6.56 14.44 13.88
N GLU A 150 7.22 15.57 13.65
CA GLU A 150 6.94 16.50 12.55
C GLU A 150 7.81 16.22 11.31
N LYS A 151 8.54 15.09 11.26
CA LYS A 151 9.37 14.74 10.09
C LYS A 151 8.52 14.55 8.83
N LEU A 152 7.32 13.99 8.98
CA LEU A 152 6.41 13.74 7.87
C LEU A 152 5.34 14.83 7.83
N LYS A 153 5.19 15.48 6.69
CA LYS A 153 4.11 16.44 6.47
C LYS A 153 2.84 15.69 6.06
N ILE A 154 1.72 16.04 6.71
CA ILE A 154 0.41 15.42 6.48
C ILE A 154 -0.55 16.50 6.00
N SER A 155 -1.19 16.32 4.84
CA SER A 155 -2.17 17.26 4.27
C SER A 155 -3.48 16.61 3.82
#